data_AF-A0A4R3E8L6-F1
#
_entry.id   AF-A0A4R3E8L6-F1
#
_cell.length_a   1.000
_cell.length_b   1.000
_cell.length_c   1.000
_cell.angle_alpha   90.00
_cell.angle_beta   90.00
_cell.angle_gamma   90.00
#
_symmetry.space_group_name_H-M   'P 1'
#
loop_
_entity.id
_entity.type
_entity.pdbx_description
1 polymer ?
#
loop_
_entity_poly.entity_id
_entity_poly.type
_entity_poly.pdbx_seq_one_letter_code
_entity_poly.pdbx_strand_id
1 'polypeptide(L)'
;MALSGDQSKLLHEALVSAFTYDELQRLTWFNLNVMLPVVVANGPVDRVVYDLIKYAEQYGIIEDLVRAASESRPRNPLIKKAASLILAPGGSVEE
;
A
#
# COMPACT_ATOMS: atom_id res chain seq x y z
N MET A 1 -4.63 9.64 -6.95
CA MET A 1 -5.92 9.38 -6.27
C MET A 1 -5.72 9.57 -4.79
N ALA A 2 -6.57 10.34 -4.11
CA ALA A 2 -6.52 10.43 -2.65
C ALA A 2 -7.32 9.25 -2.07
N LEU A 3 -6.72 8.51 -1.15
CA LEU A 3 -7.45 7.46 -0.42
C LEU A 3 -8.29 8.12 0.68
N SER A 4 -9.56 7.73 0.81
CA SER A 4 -10.33 8.09 2.01
C SER A 4 -9.65 7.51 3.25
N GLY A 5 -9.79 8.18 4.40
CA GLY A 5 -9.14 7.79 5.66
C GLY A 5 -9.38 6.32 6.05
N ASP A 6 -10.56 5.78 5.74
CA ASP A 6 -10.88 4.38 5.96
C ASP A 6 -10.10 3.43 5.04
N GLN A 7 -9.89 3.80 3.78
CA GLN A 7 -9.12 2.98 2.82
C GLN A 7 -7.64 2.94 3.21
N SER A 8 -7.06 4.10 3.54
CA SER A 8 -5.65 4.20 3.94
C SER A 8 -5.41 3.50 5.27
N LYS A 9 -6.34 3.58 6.23
CA LYS A 9 -6.25 2.82 7.48
C LYS A 9 -6.35 1.31 7.26
N LEU A 10 -7.29 0.85 6.43
CA LEU A 10 -7.42 -0.57 6.09
C LEU A 10 -6.16 -1.09 5.38
N LEU A 11 -5.63 -0.34 4.40
CA LEU A 11 -4.41 -0.70 3.68
C LEU A 11 -3.21 -0.76 4.62
N HIS A 12 -3.10 0.22 5.54
CA HIS A 12 -2.05 0.25 6.55
C HIS A 12 -2.09 -1.00 7.43
N GLU A 13 -3.23 -1.31 8.04
CA GLU A 13 -3.39 -2.49 8.90
C GLU A 13 -3.13 -3.79 8.13
N ALA A 14 -3.61 -3.86 6.88
CA ALA A 14 -3.37 -4.98 6.00
C ALA A 14 -1.88 -5.19 5.73
N LEU A 15 -1.14 -4.12 5.39
CA LEU A 15 0.29 -4.19 5.08
C LEU A 15 1.12 -4.53 6.33
N VAL A 16 0.83 -3.92 7.48
CA VAL A 16 1.53 -4.20 8.75
C VAL A 16 1.29 -5.64 9.22
N SER A 17 0.08 -6.16 9.02
CA SER A 17 -0.26 -7.54 9.38
C SER A 17 0.25 -8.56 8.36
N ALA A 18 0.28 -8.21 7.08
CA ALA A 18 0.65 -9.11 5.99
C ALA A 18 2.14 -9.12 5.67
N PHE A 19 2.88 -8.04 5.92
CA PHE A 19 4.27 -7.88 5.50
C PHE A 19 5.16 -7.38 6.63
N THR A 20 6.40 -7.86 6.61
CA THR A 20 7.49 -7.31 7.43
C THR A 20 8.24 -6.20 6.69
N TYR A 21 9.06 -5.43 7.41
CA TYR A 21 9.87 -4.36 6.82
C TYR A 21 10.71 -4.84 5.62
N ASP A 22 11.39 -5.98 5.76
CA ASP A 22 12.21 -6.57 4.69
C ASP A 22 11.40 -7.02 3.46
N GLU A 23 10.16 -7.49 3.68
CA GLU A 23 9.27 -7.86 2.59
C GLU A 23 8.73 -6.64 1.86
N LEU A 24 8.34 -5.58 2.58
CA LEU A 24 7.94 -4.30 1.97
C LEU A 24 9.07 -3.69 1.17
N GLN A 25 10.29 -3.72 1.71
CA GLN A 25 11.47 -3.20 1.03
C GLN A 25 11.73 -3.96 -0.27
N ARG A 26 11.65 -5.29 -0.27
CA ARG A 26 11.77 -6.07 -1.50
C ARG A 26 10.64 -5.78 -2.47
N LEU A 27 9.40 -5.75 -2.00
CA LEU A 27 8.22 -5.52 -2.85
C LEU A 27 8.29 -4.17 -3.56
N THR A 28 8.60 -3.10 -2.82
CA THR A 28 8.75 -1.74 -3.37
C THR A 28 9.93 -1.61 -4.31
N TRP A 29 11.03 -2.30 -4.02
CA TRP A 29 12.16 -2.36 -4.94
C TRP A 29 11.80 -3.07 -6.25
N PHE A 30 11.17 -4.24 -6.17
CA PHE A 30 10.88 -5.07 -7.35
C PHE A 30 9.73 -4.54 -8.21
N ASN A 31 8.67 -3.98 -7.60
CA ASN A 31 7.51 -3.51 -8.34
C ASN A 31 7.58 -2.02 -8.66
N LEU A 32 7.96 -1.21 -7.67
CA LEU A 32 7.91 0.25 -7.79
C LEU A 32 9.28 0.84 -8.18
N ASN A 33 10.34 0.04 -8.20
CA ASN A 33 11.73 0.51 -8.36
C ASN A 33 12.08 1.63 -7.35
N VAL A 34 11.49 1.55 -6.16
CA VAL A 34 11.67 2.53 -5.08
C VAL A 34 12.44 1.87 -3.94
N MET A 35 13.50 2.52 -3.49
CA MET A 35 14.22 2.10 -2.30
C MET A 35 13.48 2.59 -1.05
N LEU A 36 12.78 1.69 -0.36
CA LEU A 36 12.15 1.99 0.94
C LEU A 36 13.02 2.87 1.86
N PRO A 37 14.30 2.52 2.15
CA PRO A 37 15.12 3.31 3.08
C PRO A 37 15.51 4.71 2.57
N VAL A 38 15.27 5.02 1.29
CA VAL A 38 15.49 6.36 0.70
C VAL A 38 14.24 7.22 0.81
N VAL A 39 13.05 6.61 0.69
CA VAL A 39 11.77 7.34 0.74
C VAL A 39 11.21 7.46 2.15
N VAL A 40 11.34 6.42 2.96
CA VAL A 40 10.80 6.40 4.32
C VAL A 40 11.93 6.27 5.35
N ALA A 41 11.81 7.00 6.45
CA ALA A 41 12.77 6.92 7.53
C ALA A 41 12.74 5.54 8.19
N ASN A 42 13.92 5.01 8.51
CA ASN A 42 14.07 3.73 9.19
C ASN A 42 13.40 3.79 10.57
N GLY A 43 12.56 2.80 10.90
CA GLY A 43 11.69 2.88 12.07
C GLY A 43 10.71 1.72 12.21
N PRO A 44 9.71 1.81 13.09
CA PRO A 44 8.72 0.77 13.26
C PRO A 44 7.93 0.57 11.96
N VAL A 45 7.63 -0.69 11.63
CA VAL A 45 6.91 -1.08 10.40
C VAL A 45 5.62 -0.29 10.19
N ASP A 46 4.92 0.03 11.26
CA ASP A 46 3.70 0.86 11.26
C ASP A 46 3.97 2.26 10.66
N ARG A 47 5.01 2.95 11.15
CA ARG A 47 5.39 4.26 10.63
C ARG A 47 5.90 4.19 9.19
N VAL A 48 6.69 3.16 8.88
CA VAL A 48 7.24 2.91 7.54
C VAL A 48 6.11 2.71 6.52
N VAL A 49 5.11 1.90 6.88
CA VAL A 49 3.93 1.66 6.02
C VAL A 49 3.11 2.93 5.86
N TYR A 50 2.86 3.68 6.93
CA TYR A 50 2.14 4.94 6.86
C TYR A 50 2.82 5.94 5.89
N ASP A 51 4.13 6.10 6.02
CA ASP A 51 4.90 7.01 5.17
C ASP A 51 4.97 6.52 3.71
N LEU A 52 5.06 5.19 3.52
CA LEU A 52 5.01 4.56 2.20
C LEU A 52 3.66 4.79 1.50
N ILE A 53 2.54 4.66 2.23
CA ILE A 53 1.21 4.92 1.68
C ILE A 53 1.09 6.39 1.28
N LYS A 54 1.57 7.31 2.12
CA LYS A 54 1.56 8.75 1.82
C LYS A 54 2.43 9.09 0.61
N TYR A 55 3.60 8.48 0.48
CA TYR A 55 4.44 8.56 -0.71
C TYR A 55 3.69 8.03 -1.94
N ALA A 56 3.10 6.84 -1.84
CA ALA A 56 2.37 6.25 -2.95
C ALA A 56 1.18 7.12 -3.40
N GLU A 57 0.49 7.77 -2.46
CA GLU A 57 -0.59 8.73 -2.75
C GLU A 57 -0.09 9.96 -3.49
N GLN A 58 1.02 10.55 -3.01
CA GLN A 58 1.63 11.74 -3.61
C GLN A 58 2.11 11.49 -5.04
N TYR A 59 2.66 10.30 -5.31
CA TYR A 59 3.16 9.91 -6.64
C TYR A 59 2.11 9.22 -7.51
N GLY A 60 0.91 8.96 -6.99
CA GLY A 60 -0.16 8.28 -7.72
C GLY A 60 0.14 6.79 -8.02
N ILE A 61 1.03 6.16 -7.25
CA ILE A 61 1.43 4.75 -7.41
C ILE A 61 0.74 3.83 -6.39
N ILE A 62 -0.32 4.30 -5.73
CA ILE A 62 -1.16 3.51 -4.81
C ILE A 62 -1.67 2.23 -5.49
N GLU A 63 -2.17 2.34 -6.72
CA GLU A 63 -2.72 1.19 -7.44
C GLU A 63 -1.65 0.12 -7.67
N ASP A 64 -0.43 0.53 -8.02
CA ASP A 64 0.68 -0.39 -8.24
C ASP A 64 1.15 -1.03 -6.92
N LEU A 65 1.23 -0.24 -5.84
CA LEU A 65 1.52 -0.74 -4.50
C LEU A 65 0.51 -1.80 -4.05
N VAL A 66 -0.78 -1.52 -4.23
CA VAL A 66 -1.88 -2.40 -3.81
C VAL A 66 -1.92 -3.65 -4.67
N ARG A 67 -1.69 -3.52 -5.99
CA ARG A 67 -1.61 -4.65 -6.91
C ARG A 67 -0.44 -5.56 -6.53
N ALA A 68 0.76 -5.00 -6.35
CA ALA A 68 1.95 -5.74 -5.93
C ALA A 68 1.75 -6.45 -4.58
N ALA A 69 1.09 -5.78 -3.62
CA ALA A 69 0.74 -6.37 -2.33
C ALA A 69 -0.25 -7.54 -2.48
N SER A 70 -1.28 -7.38 -3.33
CA SER A 70 -2.26 -8.42 -3.62
C SER A 70 -1.65 -9.62 -4.34
N GLU A 71 -0.70 -9.41 -5.24
CA GLU A 71 0.01 -10.49 -5.95
C GLU A 71 0.96 -11.24 -5.03
N SER A 72 1.64 -10.55 -4.12
CA SER A 72 2.55 -11.17 -3.15
C SER A 72 1.81 -11.93 -2.04
N ARG A 73 0.68 -11.40 -1.55
CA ARG A 73 -0.09 -11.97 -0.44
C ARG A 73 -1.58 -12.14 -0.81
N PRO A 74 -1.91 -12.94 -1.86
CA PRO A 74 -3.29 -13.14 -2.28
C PRO A 74 -4.15 -13.88 -1.23
N ARG A 75 -3.48 -14.55 -0.29
CA ARG A 75 -4.09 -15.30 0.81
C ARG A 75 -4.47 -14.44 2.02
N ASN A 76 -4.09 -13.17 2.04
CA ASN A 76 -4.43 -12.28 3.15
C ASN A 76 -5.78 -11.57 2.87
N PRO A 77 -6.82 -11.80 3.70
CA PRO A 77 -8.14 -11.25 3.46
C PRO A 77 -8.18 -9.72 3.56
N LEU A 78 -7.32 -9.11 4.38
CA LEU A 78 -7.24 -7.64 4.51
C LEU A 78 -6.67 -7.02 3.24
N ILE A 79 -5.60 -7.59 2.69
CA ILE A 79 -5.00 -7.12 1.43
C ILE A 79 -5.99 -7.29 0.28
N LYS A 80 -6.68 -8.43 0.21
CA LYS A 80 -7.72 -8.65 -0.81
C LYS A 80 -8.84 -7.63 -0.70
N LYS A 81 -9.28 -7.32 0.53
CA LYS A 81 -10.33 -6.32 0.78
C LYS A 81 -9.85 -4.91 0.39
N ALA A 82 -8.63 -4.54 0.76
CA ALA A 82 -8.02 -3.27 0.37
C ALA A 82 -7.88 -3.17 -1.16
N ALA A 83 -7.38 -4.22 -1.80
CA ALA A 83 -7.29 -4.32 -3.25
C ALA A 83 -8.66 -4.16 -3.92
N SER A 84 -9.68 -4.90 -3.47
CA SER A 84 -11.02 -4.74 -4.02
C SER A 84 -11.63 -3.35 -3.76
N LEU A 85 -11.26 -2.66 -2.69
CA LEU A 85 -11.77 -1.32 -2.41
C LEU A 85 -11.10 -0.24 -3.28
N ILE A 86 -9.78 -0.39 -3.49
CA ILE A 86 -8.93 0.60 -4.17
C ILE A 86 -8.89 0.38 -5.69
N LEU A 87 -8.79 -0.89 -6.14
CA LEU A 87 -8.75 -1.27 -7.57
C LEU A 87 -10.15 -1.48 -8.17
N ALA A 88 -11.25 -1.44 -7.39
CA ALA A 88 -12.58 -1.51 -7.99
C ALA A 88 -12.80 -0.31 -8.92
N PRO A 89 -13.14 -0.53 -10.21
CA PRO A 89 -13.50 0.53 -11.13
C PRO A 89 -14.94 1.01 -10.84
N GLY A 90 -15.13 1.62 -9.66
CA GLY A 90 -16.46 1.91 -9.12
C GLY A 90 -16.53 3.09 -8.16
N GLY A 91 -15.54 3.99 -8.18
CA GLY A 91 -15.72 5.35 -7.67
C GLY A 91 -16.29 6.23 -8.77
N SER A 92 -17.59 6.09 -9.01
CA SER A 92 -18.37 6.98 -9.86
C SER A 92 -18.21 8.43 -9.39
N VAL A 93 -18.02 9.31 -10.37
CA VAL A 93 -18.60 10.66 -10.47
C VAL A 93 -19.51 11.07 -9.29
N GLU A 94 -19.13 12.12 -8.58
CA GLU A 94 -20.09 13.00 -7.91
C GLU A 94 -19.69 14.45 -8.25
N GLU A 95 -20.73 15.25 -8.50
CA GLU A 95 -20.88 16.36 -9.46
C GLU A 95 -20.27 17.73 -9.07
#